data_AF-W2PDV7-F1
#
_entry.id   AF-W2PDV7-F1
#
_cell.length_a   1.000
_cell.length_b   1.000
_cell.length_c   1.000
_cell.angle_alpha   90.00
_cell.angle_beta   90.00
_cell.angle_gamma   90.00
#
_symmetry.space_group_name_H-M   'P 1'
#
loop_
_entity.id
_entity.type
_entity.pdbx_description
1 polymer ?
#
loop_
_entity_poly.entity_id
_entity_poly.type
_entity_poly.pdbx_seq_one_letter_code
_entity_poly.pdbx_strand_id
1 'polypeptide(L)'
;MQRAADAGDQPAVLKHAAEVLRELRTSLLSPKNYYQLYMQVMDELRHFESYVEEQQQAGASMQVLYERVQSSGNVLPRLYLLVTVGSVYIKSQEAPARDVLTDLVEMTKGVQYPLRGLFLRHYLSLSVRDKLPDTGSVYEQSGGG
;
A
#
# COMPACT_ATOMS: atom_id res chain seq x y z
N MET A 1 5.09 10.99 -11.36
CA MET A 1 5.49 10.56 -10.01
C MET A 1 7.00 10.68 -9.80
N GLN A 2 7.83 10.00 -10.60
CA GLN A 2 9.31 10.04 -10.49
C GLN A 2 9.90 11.45 -10.40
N ARG A 3 9.53 12.36 -11.31
CA ARG A 3 10.00 13.77 -11.25
C ARG A 3 9.72 14.48 -9.93
N ALA A 4 8.59 14.18 -9.28
CA ALA A 4 8.25 14.77 -7.99
C ALA A 4 9.04 14.11 -6.84
N ALA A 5 9.32 12.81 -6.96
CA ALA A 5 10.22 12.10 -6.05
C ALA A 5 11.64 12.66 -6.15
N ASP A 6 12.16 12.86 -7.37
CA ASP A 6 13.47 13.45 -7.62
C ASP A 6 13.60 14.88 -7.05
N ALA A 7 12.49 15.63 -7.05
CA ALA A 7 12.41 16.98 -6.49
C ALA A 7 12.18 17.00 -4.97
N GLY A 8 12.02 15.85 -4.32
CA GLY A 8 11.70 15.76 -2.88
C GLY A 8 10.30 16.25 -2.51
N ASP A 9 9.39 16.43 -3.47
CA ASP A 9 8.03 16.91 -3.24
C ASP A 9 7.09 15.75 -2.85
N GLN A 10 7.18 15.36 -1.58
CA GLN A 10 6.35 14.28 -1.02
C GLN A 10 4.84 14.50 -1.23
N PRO A 11 4.25 15.69 -0.95
CA PRO A 11 2.83 15.93 -1.23
C PRO A 11 2.45 15.68 -2.69
N ALA A 12 3.28 16.11 -3.65
CA ALA A 12 3.01 15.87 -5.07
C ALA A 12 3.10 14.38 -5.44
N VAL A 13 4.05 13.64 -4.87
CA VAL A 13 4.15 12.17 -5.06
C VAL A 13 2.88 11.49 -4.57
N LEU A 14 2.45 11.77 -3.35
CA LEU A 14 1.24 11.17 -2.75
C LEU A 14 -0.02 11.53 -3.55
N LYS A 15 -0.13 12.79 -3.99
CA LYS A 15 -1.25 13.24 -4.82
C LYS A 15 -1.30 12.48 -6.15
N HIS A 16 -0.17 12.35 -6.84
CA HIS A 16 -0.11 11.62 -8.10
C HIS A 16 -0.43 10.12 -7.94
N ALA A 17 0.11 9.47 -6.90
CA ALA A 17 -0.22 8.08 -6.61
C ALA A 17 -1.73 7.91 -6.33
N ALA A 18 -2.32 8.81 -5.55
CA ALA A 18 -3.76 8.80 -5.31
C ALA A 18 -4.60 9.03 -6.58
N GLU A 19 -4.15 9.90 -7.50
CA GLU A 19 -4.80 10.15 -8.79
C GLU A 19 -4.81 8.91 -9.68
N VAL A 20 -3.67 8.24 -9.86
CA VAL A 20 -3.58 6.98 -10.62
C VAL A 20 -4.51 5.92 -10.03
N LEU A 21 -4.54 5.80 -8.70
CA LEU A 21 -5.41 4.86 -8.00
C LEU A 21 -6.90 5.18 -8.13
N ARG A 22 -7.28 6.43 -8.44
CA ARG A 22 -8.70 6.77 -8.65
C ARG A 22 -9.28 6.09 -9.88
N GLU A 23 -8.46 5.72 -10.86
CA GLU A 23 -8.91 5.01 -12.07
C GLU A 23 -9.53 3.64 -11.74
N LEU A 24 -9.04 2.97 -10.69
CA LEU A 24 -9.60 1.70 -10.18
C LEU A 24 -11.03 1.84 -9.62
N ARG A 25 -11.53 3.08 -9.46
CA ARG A 25 -12.91 3.32 -9.03
C ARG A 25 -13.92 3.18 -10.15
N THR A 26 -13.51 2.89 -11.39
CA THR A 26 -14.46 2.66 -12.48
C THR A 26 -15.33 1.42 -12.23
N SER A 27 -16.59 1.46 -12.67
CA SER A 27 -17.51 0.32 -12.75
C SER A 27 -17.85 -0.05 -14.19
N LEU A 28 -17.25 0.64 -15.17
CA LEU A 28 -17.63 0.55 -16.59
C LEU A 28 -16.84 -0.52 -17.34
N LEU A 29 -15.80 -1.08 -16.72
CA LEU A 29 -14.92 -2.06 -17.35
C LEU A 29 -15.41 -3.48 -17.08
N SER A 30 -15.28 -4.34 -18.09
CA SER A 30 -15.37 -5.78 -17.90
C SER A 30 -14.26 -6.27 -16.96
N PRO A 31 -14.39 -7.43 -16.30
CA PRO A 31 -13.35 -7.97 -15.44
C PRO A 31 -11.97 -8.08 -16.11
N LYS A 32 -11.93 -8.44 -17.41
CA LYS A 32 -10.70 -8.53 -18.20
C LYS A 32 -10.04 -7.16 -18.37
N ASN A 33 -10.81 -6.13 -18.73
CA ASN A 33 -10.27 -4.79 -18.94
C ASN A 33 -9.88 -4.14 -17.61
N TYR A 34 -10.64 -4.41 -16.55
CA TYR A 34 -10.29 -3.98 -15.19
C TYR A 34 -8.97 -4.62 -14.75
N TYR A 35 -8.75 -5.90 -15.02
CA TYR A 35 -7.47 -6.56 -14.74
C TYR A 35 -6.30 -5.90 -15.47
N GLN A 36 -6.45 -5.54 -16.74
CA GLN A 36 -5.41 -4.83 -17.50
C GLN A 36 -5.08 -3.47 -16.88
N LEU A 37 -6.10 -2.69 -16.51
CA LEU A 37 -5.92 -1.43 -15.79
C LEU A 37 -5.22 -1.66 -14.43
N TYR A 38 -5.63 -2.68 -13.70
CA TYR A 38 -5.03 -3.06 -12.43
C TYR A 38 -3.53 -3.37 -12.56
N MET A 39 -3.13 -4.10 -13.61
CA MET A 39 -1.71 -4.37 -13.86
C MET A 39 -0.89 -3.10 -14.13
N GLN A 40 -1.45 -2.15 -14.90
CA GLN A 40 -0.78 -0.86 -15.14
C GLN A 40 -0.65 -0.04 -13.86
N VAL A 41 -1.70 -0.02 -13.02
CA VAL A 41 -1.65 0.67 -11.73
C VAL A 41 -0.66 0.00 -10.77
N MET A 42 -0.53 -1.33 -10.80
CA MET A 42 0.49 -2.04 -10.04
C MET A 42 1.91 -1.62 -10.43
N ASP A 43 2.17 -1.40 -11.72
CA ASP A 43 3.48 -0.94 -12.19
C ASP A 43 3.82 0.44 -11.59
N GLU A 44 2.85 1.35 -11.54
CA GLU A 44 3.00 2.66 -10.89
C GLU A 44 3.17 2.55 -9.37
N LEU A 45 2.46 1.62 -8.73
CA LEU A 45 2.61 1.37 -7.28
C LEU A 45 3.99 0.84 -6.91
N ARG A 46 4.68 0.12 -7.81
CA ARG A 46 6.07 -0.29 -7.56
C ARG A 46 7.00 0.91 -7.49
N HIS A 47 6.82 1.92 -8.34
CA HIS A 47 7.58 3.17 -8.23
C HIS A 47 7.27 3.89 -6.92
N PHE A 48 6.00 3.88 -6.49
CA PHE A 48 5.63 4.46 -5.20
C PHE A 48 6.26 3.69 -4.02
N GLU A 49 6.26 2.35 -4.05
CA GLU A 49 6.91 1.51 -3.05
C GLU A 49 8.41 1.82 -2.95
N SER A 50 9.12 1.89 -4.08
CA SER A 50 10.55 2.27 -4.10
C SER A 50 10.79 3.65 -3.48
N TYR A 51 9.93 4.63 -3.78
CA TYR A 51 10.00 5.94 -3.13
C TYR A 51 9.82 5.84 -1.61
N VAL A 52 8.85 5.05 -1.13
CA VAL A 52 8.62 4.86 0.30
C VAL A 52 9.84 4.19 0.97
N GLU A 53 10.44 3.19 0.32
CA GLU A 53 11.68 2.56 0.80
C GLU A 53 12.85 3.54 0.88
N GLU A 54 13.02 4.41 -0.11
CA GLU A 54 14.05 5.46 -0.10
C GLU A 54 13.82 6.45 1.05
N GLN A 55 12.57 6.86 1.30
CA GLN A 55 12.24 7.72 2.44
C GLN A 55 12.57 7.04 3.78
N GLN A 56 12.24 5.75 3.90
CA GLN A 56 12.57 4.96 5.09
C GLN A 56 14.08 4.88 5.31
N GLN A 57 14.85 4.61 4.26
CA GLN A 57 16.32 4.58 4.32
C GLN A 57 16.94 5.95 4.64
N ALA A 58 16.28 7.03 4.24
CA ALA A 58 16.65 8.39 4.62
C ALA A 58 16.27 8.76 6.07
N GLY A 59 15.65 7.85 6.83
CA GLY A 59 15.29 8.03 8.23
C GLY A 59 13.91 8.65 8.46
N ALA A 60 13.04 8.70 7.45
CA ALA A 60 11.66 9.13 7.63
C ALA A 60 10.88 8.10 8.48
N SER A 61 10.09 8.58 9.44
CA SER A 61 9.22 7.71 10.25
C SER A 61 8.11 7.09 9.40
N MET A 62 8.06 5.75 9.38
CA MET A 62 7.02 5.02 8.68
C MET A 62 5.65 5.21 9.33
N GLN A 63 5.59 5.37 10.65
CA GLN A 63 4.36 5.70 11.35
C GLN A 63 3.72 7.00 10.81
N VAL A 64 4.50 8.08 10.71
CA VAL A 64 4.00 9.38 10.22
C VAL A 64 3.53 9.27 8.77
N LEU A 65 4.24 8.51 7.94
CA LEU A 65 3.84 8.29 6.56
C LEU A 65 2.57 7.44 6.46
N TYR A 66 2.44 6.41 7.30
CA TYR A 66 1.27 5.53 7.40
C TYR A 66 0.02 6.31 7.81
N GLU A 67 0.14 7.24 8.78
CA GLU A 67 -0.94 8.16 9.15
C GLU A 67 -1.26 9.15 8.01
N ARG A 68 -0.23 9.70 7.36
CA ARG A 68 -0.41 10.70 6.30
C ARG A 68 -1.20 10.17 5.11
N VAL A 69 -0.94 8.94 4.66
CA VAL A 69 -1.69 8.35 3.53
C VAL A 69 -3.17 8.12 3.85
N GLN A 70 -3.55 8.01 5.14
CA GLN A 70 -4.95 7.90 5.56
C GLN A 70 -5.78 9.16 5.31
N SER A 71 -5.13 10.32 5.13
CA SER A 71 -5.83 11.58 4.79
C SER A 71 -6.47 11.56 3.39
N SER A 72 -6.14 10.59 2.53
CA SER A 72 -6.72 10.48 1.19
C SER A 72 -8.24 10.29 1.27
N GLY A 73 -9.03 11.21 0.71
CA GLY A 73 -10.49 11.22 0.90
C GLY A 73 -11.24 10.02 0.30
N ASN A 74 -10.66 9.32 -0.69
CA ASN A 74 -11.30 8.17 -1.32
C ASN A 74 -10.80 6.86 -0.72
N VAL A 75 -11.71 6.02 -0.22
CA VAL A 75 -11.39 4.76 0.46
C VAL A 75 -10.52 3.81 -0.37
N LEU A 76 -10.80 3.66 -1.68
CA LEU A 76 -10.05 2.72 -2.51
C LEU A 76 -8.58 3.17 -2.71
N PRO A 77 -8.28 4.38 -3.22
CA PRO A 77 -6.92 4.90 -3.25
C PRO A 77 -6.22 4.88 -1.89
N ARG A 78 -6.93 5.29 -0.82
CA ARG A 78 -6.38 5.28 0.54
C ARG A 78 -5.84 3.90 0.91
N LEU A 79 -6.62 2.84 0.68
CA LEU A 79 -6.24 1.50 1.09
C LEU A 79 -5.09 0.93 0.26
N TYR A 80 -4.99 1.24 -1.03
CA TYR A 80 -3.80 0.85 -1.81
C TYR A 80 -2.53 1.54 -1.28
N LEU A 81 -2.59 2.86 -1.03
CA LEU A 81 -1.47 3.59 -0.44
C LEU A 81 -1.11 3.05 0.95
N LEU A 82 -2.12 2.75 1.77
CA LEU A 82 -1.96 2.21 3.11
C LEU A 82 -1.28 0.83 3.07
N VAL A 83 -1.67 -0.04 2.14
CA VAL A 83 -1.02 -1.34 1.93
C VAL A 83 0.44 -1.18 1.48
N THR A 84 0.73 -0.26 0.55
CA THR A 84 2.11 -0.03 0.10
C THR A 84 2.99 0.48 1.24
N VAL A 85 2.53 1.49 1.99
CA VAL A 85 3.30 2.03 3.12
C VAL A 85 3.39 0.99 4.25
N GLY A 86 2.30 0.27 4.53
CA GLY A 86 2.27 -0.80 5.54
C GLY A 86 3.25 -1.94 5.24
N SER A 87 3.41 -2.31 3.97
CA SER A 87 4.43 -3.27 3.51
C SER A 87 5.84 -2.83 3.93
N VAL A 88 6.19 -1.57 3.66
CA VAL A 88 7.51 -1.01 4.04
C VAL A 88 7.60 -0.83 5.56
N TYR A 89 6.50 -0.47 6.22
CA TYR A 89 6.47 -0.31 7.67
C TYR A 89 6.79 -1.64 8.39
N ILE A 90 6.20 -2.76 7.94
CA ILE A 90 6.55 -4.09 8.46
C ILE A 90 8.03 -4.41 8.21
N LYS A 91 8.51 -4.16 6.99
CA LYS A 91 9.91 -4.41 6.60
C LYS A 91 10.91 -3.58 7.42
N SER A 92 10.54 -2.36 7.80
CA SER A 92 11.36 -1.46 8.62
C SER A 92 11.48 -1.92 10.08
N GLN A 93 10.62 -2.83 10.53
CA GLN A 93 10.53 -3.30 11.92
C GLN A 93 10.24 -2.18 12.94
N GLU A 94 9.79 -1.01 12.48
CA GLU A 94 9.36 0.10 13.34
C GLU A 94 8.02 -0.19 14.05
N ALA A 95 7.29 -1.25 13.65
CA ALA A 95 6.10 -1.74 14.32
C ALA A 95 5.97 -3.27 14.24
N PRO A 96 5.25 -3.89 15.20
CA PRO A 96 4.84 -5.29 15.13
C PRO A 96 4.18 -5.65 13.80
N ALA A 97 4.75 -6.63 13.09
CA ALA A 97 4.19 -7.11 11.83
C ALA A 97 2.73 -7.53 11.98
N ARG A 98 2.40 -8.20 13.08
CA ARG A 98 1.05 -8.64 13.42
C ARG A 98 0.06 -7.47 13.53
N ASP A 99 0.43 -6.38 14.16
CA ASP A 99 -0.46 -5.24 14.39
C ASP A 99 -0.78 -4.53 13.07
N VAL A 100 0.25 -4.27 12.26
CA VAL A 100 0.08 -3.67 10.93
C VAL A 100 -0.74 -4.57 10.01
N LEU A 101 -0.46 -5.87 9.98
CA LEU A 101 -1.23 -6.83 9.18
C LEU A 101 -2.70 -6.92 9.61
N THR A 102 -2.96 -6.93 10.92
CA THR A 102 -4.32 -6.96 11.46
C THR A 102 -5.08 -5.70 11.06
N ASP A 103 -4.47 -4.53 11.23
CA ASP A 103 -5.05 -3.25 10.80
C ASP A 103 -5.36 -3.25 9.29
N LEU A 104 -4.39 -3.60 8.44
CA LEU A 104 -4.59 -3.66 7.00
C LEU A 104 -5.75 -4.58 6.60
N VAL A 105 -5.83 -5.79 7.18
CA VAL A 105 -6.91 -6.74 6.90
C VAL A 105 -8.27 -6.16 7.32
N GLU A 106 -8.37 -5.57 8.51
CA GLU A 106 -9.61 -4.92 8.98
C GLU A 106 -10.00 -3.75 8.07
N MET A 107 -9.04 -2.91 7.68
CA MET A 107 -9.29 -1.73 6.84
C MET A 107 -9.71 -2.11 5.41
N THR A 108 -9.19 -3.21 4.84
CA THR A 108 -9.66 -3.69 3.52
C THR A 108 -11.12 -4.12 3.50
N LYS A 109 -11.75 -4.40 4.66
CA LYS A 109 -13.20 -4.63 4.76
C LYS A 109 -14.02 -3.39 4.37
N GLY A 110 -13.41 -2.20 4.32
CA GLY A 110 -14.06 -0.99 3.81
C GLY A 110 -14.47 -1.06 2.33
N VAL A 111 -13.92 -2.01 1.54
CA VAL A 111 -14.27 -2.18 0.11
C VAL A 111 -15.13 -3.43 -0.08
N GLN A 112 -16.44 -3.20 -0.17
CA GLN A 112 -17.46 -4.24 -0.35
C GLN A 112 -17.82 -4.51 -1.81
N TYR A 113 -17.39 -3.66 -2.75
CA TYR A 113 -17.63 -3.89 -4.18
C TYR A 113 -16.81 -5.10 -4.67
N PRO A 114 -17.43 -6.18 -5.21
CA PRO A 114 -16.76 -7.47 -5.38
C PRO A 114 -15.47 -7.41 -6.20
N LEU A 115 -15.49 -6.78 -7.37
CA LEU A 115 -14.33 -6.74 -8.26
C LEU A 115 -13.17 -5.93 -7.65
N ARG A 116 -13.45 -4.71 -7.16
CA ARG A 116 -12.45 -3.84 -6.53
C ARG A 116 -11.89 -4.46 -5.26
N GLY A 117 -12.77 -5.03 -4.44
CA GLY A 117 -12.40 -5.67 -3.19
C GLY A 117 -11.54 -6.91 -3.40
N LEU A 118 -11.80 -7.68 -4.46
CA LEU A 118 -10.96 -8.82 -4.85
C LEU A 118 -9.55 -8.35 -5.23
N PHE A 119 -9.44 -7.35 -6.12
CA PHE A 119 -8.14 -6.84 -6.55
C PHE A 119 -7.35 -6.14 -5.44
N LEU A 120 -8.04 -5.45 -4.51
CA LEU A 120 -7.39 -4.86 -3.34
C LEU A 120 -6.83 -5.93 -2.41
N ARG A 121 -7.61 -6.99 -2.13
CA ARG A 121 -7.15 -8.10 -1.28
C ARG A 121 -6.02 -8.89 -1.95
N HIS A 122 -6.09 -9.08 -3.26
CA HIS A 122 -4.99 -9.65 -4.03
C HIS A 122 -3.72 -8.80 -3.91
N TYR A 123 -3.83 -7.47 -4.02
CA TYR A 123 -2.69 -6.58 -3.82
C TYR A 123 -2.11 -6.70 -2.41
N LEU A 124 -2.95 -6.68 -1.37
CA LEU A 124 -2.52 -6.94 0.02
C LEU A 124 -1.73 -8.25 0.13
N SER A 125 -2.30 -9.37 -0.35
CA SER A 125 -1.62 -10.67 -0.32
C SER A 125 -0.27 -10.66 -1.01
N LEU A 126 -0.13 -9.95 -2.13
CA LEU A 126 1.16 -9.83 -2.82
C LEU A 126 2.16 -8.98 -2.02
N SER A 127 1.73 -7.83 -1.52
CA SER A 127 2.59 -6.89 -0.81
C SER A 127 3.16 -7.46 0.50
N VAL A 128 2.42 -8.34 1.18
CA VAL A 128 2.83 -8.87 2.49
C VAL A 128 3.33 -10.31 2.47
N ARG A 129 3.38 -10.96 1.31
CA ARG A 129 3.68 -12.40 1.17
C ARG A 129 5.00 -12.81 1.85
N ASP A 130 6.02 -11.98 1.71
CA ASP A 130 7.37 -12.16 2.25
C ASP A 130 7.55 -11.57 3.67
N LYS A 131 6.44 -11.09 4.27
CA LYS A 131 6.42 -10.31 5.52
C LYS A 131 5.49 -10.92 6.57
N LEU A 132 5.01 -12.13 6.33
CA LEU A 132 4.17 -12.86 7.26
C LEU A 132 5.03 -13.38 8.43
N PRO A 133 4.59 -13.23 9.69
CA PRO A 133 5.24 -13.87 10.82
C PRO A 133 5.15 -15.39 10.67
N ASP A 134 6.31 -16.02 10.65
CA ASP A 134 6.47 -17.48 10.68
C ASP A 134 7.56 -17.87 11.69
N THR A 135 7.58 -19.13 12.11
CA THR A 135 8.54 -19.65 13.09
C THR A 135 9.97 -19.44 12.61
N GLY A 136 10.81 -18.77 13.40
CA GLY A 136 12.18 -18.42 13.04
C GLY A 136 12.32 -17.25 12.05
N SER A 137 11.23 -16.58 11.68
CA SER A 137 11.28 -15.39 10.82
C SER A 137 11.70 -14.15 11.60
N VAL A 138 12.27 -13.16 10.92
CA VAL A 138 12.59 -11.85 11.51
C VAL A 138 11.36 -11.09 12.02
N TYR A 139 10.16 -11.51 11.61
CA TYR A 139 8.88 -10.92 12.00
C TYR A 139 8.21 -11.66 13.17
N GLU A 140 8.78 -12.79 13.62
CA GLU A 140 8.32 -13.56 14.78
C GLU A 140 8.50 -12.75 16.07
N GLN A 141 9.69 -12.19 16.29
CA GLN A 141 10.07 -11.48 17.51
C GLN A 141 9.37 -10.13 17.69
N SER A 142 8.71 -9.63 16.64
CA SER A 142 7.93 -8.40 16.65
C SER A 142 6.47 -8.65 17.08
N GLY A 143 6.21 -9.58 18.00
CA GLY A 143 4.87 -9.87 18.53
C GLY A 143 4.06 -10.91 17.73
N GLY A 144 4.70 -11.79 16.96
CA GLY A 144 4.09 -13.02 16.47
C GLY A 144 3.79 -13.95 17.64
N GLY A 145 2.57 -14.49 17.71
CA GLY A 145 2.12 -15.37 18.80
C GLY A 145 2.75 -16.76 18.78
#